data_AF-A0A158C1C3-F1
#
_entry.id   AF-A0A158C1C3-F1
#
_cell.length_a   1.000
_cell.length_b   1.000
_cell.length_c   1.000
_cell.angle_alpha   90.00
_cell.angle_beta   90.00
_cell.angle_gamma   90.00
#
_symmetry.space_group_name_H-M   'P 1'
#
loop_
_entity.id
_entity.type
_entity.pdbx_description
1 polymer ?
#
loop_
_entity_poly.entity_id
_entity_poly.type
_entity_poly.pdbx_seq_one_letter_code
_entity_poly.pdbx_strand_id
1 'polypeptide(L)'
;MPAASCNTLYVKKGDFPLTTALLYGGGPALTNSAGVPWTAAYIDTIGEPTADLRSNIAAEARAKIVYERLINVTDDPGIKEALGFLMTREIAHQKSFEKALHSIQPNFPQGKLPGIPEFASVYYNMSSGNDARGPWNSGDDWEFVEEPQPAVDGGDGLATVGVDDADAQALKAMASRTASDVSSDPTTGADLGSGQSV
;
A
#
# COMPACT_ATOMS: atom_id res chain seq x y z
N MET A 1 -30.32 23.33 -49.44
CA MET A 1 -29.45 22.51 -48.57
C MET A 1 -29.31 23.27 -47.25
N PRO A 2 -29.84 22.77 -46.12
CA PRO A 2 -29.63 23.43 -44.84
C PRO A 2 -28.24 23.09 -44.28
N ALA A 3 -27.57 24.11 -43.75
CA ALA A 3 -26.25 24.00 -43.12
C ALA A 3 -26.33 23.14 -41.85
N ALA A 4 -25.39 22.20 -41.71
CA ALA A 4 -25.22 21.43 -40.49
C ALA A 4 -24.83 22.38 -39.34
N SER A 5 -25.68 22.47 -38.32
CA SER A 5 -25.37 23.18 -37.09
C SER A 5 -24.22 22.49 -36.38
N CYS A 6 -23.14 23.22 -36.13
CA CYS A 6 -22.05 22.81 -35.26
C CYS A 6 -22.62 22.50 -33.86
N ASN A 7 -22.66 21.22 -33.49
CA ASN A 7 -22.99 20.80 -32.14
C ASN A 7 -21.84 21.24 -31.21
N THR A 8 -22.01 22.42 -30.61
CA THR A 8 -21.24 22.78 -29.42
C THR A 8 -21.67 21.82 -28.32
N LEU A 9 -20.76 20.96 -27.86
CA LEU A 9 -20.96 20.07 -26.72
C LEU A 9 -21.14 20.95 -25.47
N TYR A 10 -22.39 21.26 -25.13
CA TYR A 10 -22.74 21.84 -23.83
C TYR A 10 -22.59 20.75 -22.78
N VAL A 11 -21.48 20.77 -22.04
CA VAL A 11 -21.30 19.93 -20.84
C VAL A 11 -22.34 20.36 -19.82
N LYS A 12 -23.32 19.50 -19.54
CA LYS A 12 -24.29 19.73 -18.47
C LYS A 12 -23.58 19.76 -17.12
N LYS A 13 -23.91 20.75 -16.31
CA LYS A 13 -23.48 20.87 -14.91
C LYS A 13 -24.06 19.69 -14.11
N GLY A 14 -23.23 18.72 -13.72
CA GLY A 14 -23.62 17.66 -12.77
C GLY A 14 -23.03 16.27 -13.01
N ASP A 15 -22.86 15.85 -14.27
CA ASP A 15 -22.62 14.43 -14.58
C ASP A 15 -21.21 14.11 -15.13
N PHE A 16 -20.41 15.14 -15.42
CA PHE A 16 -19.08 14.96 -16.03
C PHE A 16 -17.99 15.59 -15.14
N PRO A 17 -16.86 14.90 -14.89
CA PRO A 17 -15.76 15.47 -14.14
C PRO A 17 -15.30 16.79 -14.78
N LEU A 18 -15.33 17.87 -14.01
CA LEU A 18 -14.93 19.21 -14.46
C LEU A 18 -13.48 19.20 -14.99
N THR A 19 -12.64 18.38 -14.38
CA THR A 19 -11.25 18.14 -14.79
C THR A 19 -11.17 17.58 -16.20
N THR A 20 -11.97 16.57 -16.55
CA THR A 20 -12.02 16.02 -17.92
C THR A 20 -12.45 17.07 -18.94
N ALA A 21 -13.49 17.85 -18.65
CA ALA A 21 -14.00 18.85 -19.58
C ALA A 21 -13.05 20.04 -19.79
N LEU A 22 -12.55 20.64 -18.71
CA LEU A 22 -11.77 21.89 -18.77
C LEU A 22 -10.26 21.66 -18.90
N LEU A 23 -9.69 20.79 -18.07
CA LEU A 23 -8.24 20.59 -18.03
C LEU A 23 -7.77 19.68 -19.17
N TYR A 24 -8.52 18.62 -19.46
CA TYR A 24 -8.15 17.61 -20.46
C TYR A 24 -8.89 17.76 -21.81
N GLY A 25 -9.69 18.83 -21.97
CA GLY A 25 -10.36 19.15 -23.23
C GLY A 25 -11.35 18.08 -23.73
N GLY A 26 -11.94 17.30 -22.81
CA GLY A 26 -12.84 16.19 -23.11
C GLY A 26 -12.14 14.88 -23.48
N GLY A 27 -10.80 14.84 -23.45
CA GLY A 27 -10.01 13.64 -23.73
C GLY A 27 -9.71 12.77 -22.51
N PRO A 28 -9.22 11.53 -22.71
CA PRO A 28 -8.71 10.70 -21.63
C PRO A 28 -7.45 11.33 -21.02
N ALA A 29 -7.28 11.14 -19.71
CA ALA A 29 -6.12 11.61 -18.96
C ALA A 29 -5.35 10.45 -18.35
N LEU A 30 -4.06 10.65 -18.11
CA LEU A 30 -3.23 9.72 -17.36
C LEU A 30 -3.48 9.89 -15.85
N THR A 31 -4.71 9.65 -15.43
CA THR A 31 -5.16 9.72 -14.03
C THR A 31 -6.02 8.51 -13.69
N ASN A 32 -6.09 8.14 -12.42
CA ASN A 32 -7.11 7.20 -11.97
C ASN A 32 -8.51 7.85 -11.89
N SER A 33 -9.53 7.08 -11.50
CA SER A 33 -10.92 7.55 -11.38
C SER A 33 -11.14 8.62 -10.30
N ALA A 34 -10.19 8.81 -9.39
CA ALA A 34 -10.20 9.88 -8.38
C ALA A 34 -9.41 11.14 -8.82
N GLY A 35 -8.87 11.15 -10.05
CA GLY A 35 -8.10 12.27 -10.59
C GLY A 35 -6.63 12.31 -10.14
N VAL A 36 -6.12 11.26 -9.49
CA VAL A 36 -4.70 11.17 -9.12
C VAL A 36 -3.88 10.84 -10.37
N PRO A 37 -2.84 11.63 -10.71
CA PRO A 37 -1.97 11.33 -11.84
C PRO A 37 -1.31 9.95 -11.73
N TRP A 38 -1.17 9.29 -12.86
CA TRP A 38 -0.29 8.15 -12.98
C TRP A 38 1.14 8.58 -12.63
N THR A 39 1.85 7.71 -11.92
CA THR A 39 3.23 7.95 -11.50
C THR A 39 4.06 6.69 -11.69
N ALA A 40 5.35 6.85 -11.92
CA ALA A 40 6.32 5.76 -11.98
C ALA A 40 6.40 4.96 -10.67
N ALA A 41 5.87 5.48 -9.56
CA ALA A 41 5.77 4.75 -8.30
C ALA A 41 4.87 3.50 -8.35
N TYR A 42 4.08 3.32 -9.42
CA TYR A 42 3.31 2.09 -9.65
C TYR A 42 4.12 0.98 -10.36
N ILE A 43 5.35 1.26 -10.79
CA ILE A 43 6.25 0.27 -11.37
C ILE A 43 7.02 -0.40 -10.24
N ASP A 44 6.83 -1.70 -10.08
CA ASP A 44 7.55 -2.53 -9.11
C ASP A 44 8.59 -3.36 -9.85
N THR A 45 9.87 -3.00 -9.65
CA THR A 45 11.00 -3.77 -10.18
C THR A 45 12.18 -3.65 -9.22
N ILE A 46 12.70 -4.80 -8.82
CA ILE A 46 13.88 -4.89 -7.94
C ILE A 46 15.07 -5.57 -8.62
N GLY A 47 14.90 -5.98 -9.88
CA GLY A 47 15.94 -6.67 -10.66
C GLY A 47 16.14 -8.13 -10.25
N GLU A 48 15.21 -8.68 -9.45
CA GLU A 48 15.19 -10.08 -9.06
C GLU A 48 13.99 -10.75 -9.77
N PRO A 49 14.24 -11.61 -10.79
CA PRO A 49 13.17 -12.15 -11.63
C PRO A 49 12.05 -12.88 -10.89
N THR A 50 12.35 -13.59 -9.80
CA THR A 50 11.31 -14.36 -9.09
C THR A 50 10.37 -13.48 -8.27
N ALA A 51 10.84 -12.34 -7.78
CA ALA A 51 10.05 -11.31 -7.12
C ALA A 51 9.25 -10.50 -8.16
N ASP A 52 9.93 -10.01 -9.21
CA ASP A 52 9.30 -9.21 -10.28
C ASP A 52 8.16 -10.00 -10.96
N LEU A 53 8.34 -11.31 -11.20
CA LEU A 53 7.27 -12.17 -11.75
C LEU A 53 6.08 -12.34 -10.78
N ARG A 54 6.29 -12.37 -9.47
CA ARG A 54 5.20 -12.40 -8.48
C ARG A 54 4.44 -11.08 -8.45
N SER A 55 5.14 -9.95 -8.53
CA SER A 55 4.52 -8.63 -8.67
C SER A 55 3.67 -8.55 -9.95
N ASN A 56 4.16 -9.10 -11.07
CA ASN A 56 3.39 -9.19 -12.32
C ASN A 56 2.13 -10.07 -12.17
N ILE A 57 2.26 -11.28 -11.60
CA ILE A 57 1.10 -12.17 -11.35
C ILE A 57 0.04 -11.47 -10.50
N ALA A 58 0.46 -10.77 -9.44
CA ALA A 58 -0.45 -10.03 -8.58
C ALA A 58 -1.10 -8.83 -9.31
N ALA A 59 -0.37 -8.15 -10.18
CA ALA A 59 -0.91 -7.05 -11.00
C ALA A 59 -2.00 -7.53 -11.97
N GLU A 60 -1.75 -8.63 -12.68
CA GLU A 60 -2.71 -9.25 -13.61
C GLU A 60 -3.99 -9.72 -12.88
N ALA A 61 -3.85 -10.34 -11.70
CA ALA A 61 -4.98 -10.76 -10.87
C ALA A 61 -5.84 -9.55 -10.42
N ARG A 62 -5.20 -8.45 -10.02
CA ARG A 62 -5.92 -7.21 -9.65
C ARG A 62 -6.64 -6.59 -10.85
N ALA A 63 -5.97 -6.50 -12.01
CA ALA A 63 -6.56 -5.96 -13.23
C ALA A 63 -7.81 -6.76 -13.65
N LYS A 64 -7.71 -8.10 -13.66
CA LYS A 64 -8.83 -8.99 -13.99
C LYS A 64 -10.06 -8.73 -13.11
N ILE A 65 -9.89 -8.63 -11.79
CA ILE A 65 -11.00 -8.38 -10.86
C ILE A 65 -11.59 -6.98 -11.05
N VAL A 66 -10.77 -5.97 -11.37
CA VAL A 66 -11.26 -4.63 -11.69
C VAL A 66 -12.11 -4.65 -12.95
N TYR A 67 -11.70 -5.34 -14.02
CA TYR A 67 -12.51 -5.47 -15.22
C TYR A 67 -13.83 -6.19 -14.96
N GLU A 68 -13.83 -7.26 -14.16
CA GLU A 68 -15.05 -7.96 -13.76
C GLU A 68 -16.02 -7.03 -13.02
N ARG A 69 -15.52 -6.18 -12.12
CA ARG A 69 -16.33 -5.14 -11.46
C ARG A 69 -16.84 -4.09 -12.45
N LEU A 70 -16.00 -3.64 -13.39
CA LEU A 70 -16.38 -2.64 -14.41
C LEU A 70 -17.48 -3.14 -15.34
N ILE A 71 -17.42 -4.42 -15.74
CA ILE A 71 -18.47 -5.08 -16.55
C ILE A 71 -19.82 -5.04 -15.83
N ASN A 72 -19.84 -5.18 -14.51
CA ASN A 72 -21.06 -5.19 -13.70
C ASN A 72 -21.66 -3.80 -13.42
N VAL A 73 -20.98 -2.71 -13.78
CA VAL A 73 -21.46 -1.33 -13.53
C VAL A 73 -21.75 -0.56 -14.82
N THR A 74 -21.78 -1.23 -15.96
CA THR A 74 -22.13 -0.65 -17.26
C THR A 74 -23.12 -1.53 -18.00
N ASP A 75 -23.92 -0.95 -18.89
CA ASP A 75 -24.80 -1.67 -19.81
C ASP A 75 -24.40 -1.53 -21.28
N ASP A 76 -23.37 -0.75 -21.57
CA ASP A 76 -22.89 -0.55 -22.94
C ASP A 76 -22.26 -1.84 -23.50
N PRO A 77 -22.78 -2.39 -24.61
CA PRO A 77 -22.30 -3.66 -25.16
C PRO A 77 -20.87 -3.58 -25.69
N GLY A 78 -20.45 -2.43 -26.23
CA GLY A 78 -19.08 -2.24 -26.73
C GLY A 78 -18.06 -2.17 -25.60
N ILE A 79 -18.41 -1.54 -24.48
CA ILE A 79 -17.57 -1.54 -23.27
C ILE A 79 -17.46 -2.97 -22.70
N LYS A 80 -18.56 -3.71 -22.62
CA LYS A 80 -18.55 -5.10 -22.15
C LYS A 80 -17.68 -6.01 -23.03
N GLU A 81 -17.75 -5.85 -24.34
CA GLU A 81 -16.91 -6.59 -25.29
C GLU A 81 -15.41 -6.26 -25.08
N ALA A 82 -15.06 -4.98 -25.01
CA ALA A 82 -13.68 -4.54 -24.81
C ALA A 82 -13.12 -5.05 -23.48
N LEU A 83 -13.87 -4.90 -22.37
CA LEU A 83 -13.46 -5.40 -21.07
C LEU A 83 -13.39 -6.94 -21.03
N GLY A 84 -14.30 -7.63 -21.73
CA GLY A 84 -14.27 -9.09 -21.85
C GLY A 84 -13.00 -9.59 -22.56
N PHE A 85 -12.57 -8.89 -23.62
CA PHE A 85 -11.30 -9.16 -24.28
C PHE A 85 -10.11 -8.92 -23.33
N LEU A 86 -10.03 -7.76 -22.69
CA LEU A 86 -8.94 -7.43 -21.76
C LEU A 86 -8.86 -8.42 -20.60
N MET A 87 -9.99 -8.76 -19.98
CA MET A 87 -10.06 -9.76 -18.91
C MET A 87 -9.55 -11.14 -19.39
N THR A 88 -9.84 -11.52 -20.63
CA THR A 88 -9.33 -12.77 -21.22
C THR A 88 -7.82 -12.71 -21.45
N ARG A 89 -7.28 -11.54 -21.79
CA ARG A 89 -5.84 -11.31 -21.91
C ARG A 89 -5.13 -11.44 -20.56
N GLU A 90 -5.72 -10.99 -19.46
CA GLU A 90 -5.09 -11.15 -18.14
C GLU A 90 -4.96 -12.63 -17.75
N ILE A 91 -5.90 -13.49 -18.17
CA ILE A 91 -5.76 -14.95 -18.00
C ILE A 91 -4.55 -15.47 -18.78
N ALA A 92 -4.29 -14.95 -19.99
CA ALA A 92 -3.14 -15.35 -20.79
C ALA A 92 -1.83 -14.85 -20.17
N HIS A 93 -1.79 -13.60 -19.67
CA HIS A 93 -0.63 -13.04 -18.98
C HIS A 93 -0.32 -13.81 -17.70
N GLN A 94 -1.33 -14.10 -16.87
CA GLN A 94 -1.19 -14.88 -15.65
C GLN A 94 -0.59 -16.26 -15.94
N LYS A 95 -1.11 -16.99 -16.93
CA LYS A 95 -0.54 -18.28 -17.38
C LYS A 95 0.92 -18.14 -17.83
N SER A 96 1.25 -17.07 -18.55
CA SER A 96 2.60 -16.82 -19.04
C SER A 96 3.58 -16.56 -17.90
N PHE A 97 3.22 -15.68 -16.96
CA PHE A 97 4.09 -15.32 -15.84
C PHE A 97 4.23 -16.45 -14.81
N GLU A 98 3.16 -17.20 -14.52
CA GLU A 98 3.26 -18.40 -13.67
C GLU A 98 4.18 -19.44 -14.30
N LYS A 99 4.06 -19.72 -15.60
CA LYS A 99 4.97 -20.63 -16.30
C LYS A 99 6.42 -20.14 -16.26
N ALA A 100 6.65 -18.85 -16.45
CA ALA A 100 7.99 -18.26 -16.34
C ALA A 100 8.56 -18.44 -14.92
N LEU A 101 7.77 -18.12 -13.89
CA LEU A 101 8.19 -18.26 -12.49
C LEU A 101 8.50 -19.71 -12.11
N HIS A 102 7.67 -20.66 -12.55
CA HIS A 102 7.87 -22.08 -12.25
C HIS A 102 8.99 -22.72 -13.08
N SER A 103 9.42 -22.11 -14.19
CA SER A 103 10.57 -22.56 -14.97
C SER A 103 11.93 -22.22 -14.33
N ILE A 104 11.96 -21.27 -13.39
CA ILE A 104 13.14 -20.97 -12.57
C ILE A 104 13.13 -21.94 -11.38
N GLN A 105 14.22 -22.67 -11.12
CA GLN A 105 14.31 -23.56 -9.97
C GLN A 105 15.71 -23.50 -9.33
N PRO A 106 15.81 -23.35 -7.99
CA PRO A 106 14.71 -23.05 -7.06
C PRO A 106 14.13 -21.62 -7.27
N ASN A 107 12.81 -21.44 -7.08
CA ASN A 107 12.14 -20.13 -7.23
C ASN A 107 11.64 -19.51 -5.92
N PHE A 108 11.95 -20.12 -4.77
CA PHE A 108 11.84 -19.41 -3.51
C PHE A 108 12.91 -18.30 -3.53
N PRO A 109 12.54 -17.03 -3.21
CA PRO A 109 13.43 -15.89 -3.39
C PRO A 109 14.84 -16.19 -2.88
N GLN A 110 15.80 -16.22 -3.81
CA GLN A 110 17.18 -16.62 -3.54
C GLN A 110 17.92 -15.44 -2.91
N GLY A 111 17.60 -15.13 -1.66
CA GLY A 111 18.50 -14.36 -0.82
C GLY A 111 19.82 -15.11 -0.67
N LYS A 112 20.96 -14.41 -0.68
CA LYS A 112 22.26 -15.03 -0.40
C LYS A 112 22.36 -15.56 1.03
N LEU A 113 21.58 -14.98 1.94
CA LEU A 113 21.58 -15.31 3.35
C LEU A 113 20.44 -16.29 3.64
N PRO A 114 20.69 -17.38 4.38
CA PRO A 114 19.61 -18.22 4.89
C PRO A 114 18.78 -17.42 5.89
N GLY A 115 17.50 -17.79 6.02
CA GLY A 115 16.68 -17.33 7.14
C GLY A 115 17.23 -17.87 8.48
N ILE A 116 16.83 -17.22 9.58
CA ILE A 116 17.14 -17.67 10.94
C ILE A 116 16.23 -18.86 11.26
N PRO A 117 16.75 -20.09 11.41
CA PRO A 117 15.92 -21.30 11.55
C PRO A 117 14.90 -21.22 12.69
N GLU A 118 15.27 -20.56 13.79
CA GLU A 118 14.45 -20.36 14.98
C GLU A 118 13.16 -19.59 14.70
N PHE A 119 13.10 -18.81 13.61
CA PHE A 119 11.95 -17.97 13.26
C PHE A 119 11.32 -18.31 11.91
N ALA A 120 11.96 -19.16 11.10
CA ALA A 120 11.55 -19.43 9.73
C ALA A 120 10.20 -20.18 9.63
N SER A 121 9.86 -20.96 10.65
CA SER A 121 8.67 -21.81 10.71
C SER A 121 7.76 -21.49 11.91
N VAL A 122 7.88 -20.29 12.49
CA VAL A 122 7.06 -19.88 13.64
C VAL A 122 5.98 -18.91 13.18
N TYR A 123 4.72 -19.23 13.48
CA TYR A 123 3.58 -18.34 13.28
C TYR A 123 3.18 -17.71 14.60
N TYR A 124 3.31 -16.39 14.69
CA TYR A 124 2.91 -15.62 15.86
C TYR A 124 1.48 -15.10 15.71
N ASN A 125 0.60 -15.45 16.65
CA ASN A 125 -0.74 -14.89 16.70
C ASN A 125 -0.71 -13.46 17.25
N MET A 126 -0.67 -12.48 16.35
CA MET A 126 -0.71 -11.05 16.71
C MET A 126 -2.14 -10.48 16.69
N SER A 127 -3.14 -11.34 16.55
CA SER A 127 -4.56 -10.97 16.55
C SER A 127 -5.17 -11.21 17.94
N SER A 128 -6.29 -10.55 18.22
CA SER A 128 -7.10 -10.81 19.41
C SER A 128 -8.53 -11.14 18.99
N GLY A 129 -8.93 -12.42 19.08
CA GLY A 129 -10.32 -12.83 18.87
C GLY A 129 -10.50 -14.11 18.05
N ASN A 130 -11.24 -14.01 16.93
CA ASN A 130 -11.60 -15.17 16.09
C ASN A 130 -10.44 -15.57 15.16
N ASP A 131 -9.45 -16.27 15.73
CA ASP A 131 -8.25 -16.64 15.00
C ASP A 131 -8.46 -17.88 14.13
N ALA A 132 -8.18 -17.73 12.83
CA ALA A 132 -8.36 -18.79 11.85
C ALA A 132 -7.13 -19.69 11.81
N ARG A 133 -7.37 -21.01 11.88
CA ARG A 133 -6.34 -22.05 11.75
C ARG A 133 -6.46 -22.75 10.40
N GLY A 134 -5.33 -22.97 9.73
CA GLY A 134 -5.27 -23.63 8.43
C GLY A 134 -3.84 -24.02 8.03
N PRO A 135 -3.65 -24.60 6.82
CA PRO A 135 -2.34 -25.06 6.35
C PRO A 135 -1.24 -23.99 6.30
N TRP A 136 -1.63 -22.71 6.34
CA TRP A 136 -0.73 -21.56 6.31
C TRP A 136 -0.19 -21.15 7.70
N ASN A 137 -0.65 -21.78 8.79
CA ASN A 137 -0.20 -21.50 10.16
C ASN A 137 -0.32 -22.71 11.12
N SER A 138 -0.49 -23.91 10.57
CA SER A 138 -0.74 -25.14 11.32
C SER A 138 -0.21 -26.34 10.52
N GLY A 139 0.02 -27.47 11.19
CA GLY A 139 0.62 -28.68 10.60
C GLY A 139 2.07 -28.85 11.01
N ASP A 140 2.74 -29.85 10.44
CA ASP A 140 4.11 -30.24 10.85
C ASP A 140 5.17 -29.21 10.47
N ASP A 141 4.88 -28.35 9.49
CA ASP A 141 5.79 -27.31 9.00
C ASP A 141 5.76 -26.01 9.84
N TRP A 142 4.84 -25.90 10.81
CA TRP A 142 4.59 -24.66 11.57
C TRP A 142 4.55 -24.88 13.08
N GLU A 143 5.33 -24.09 13.81
CA GLU A 143 5.15 -23.86 15.24
C GLU A 143 4.21 -22.67 15.44
N PHE A 144 3.13 -22.84 16.22
CA PHE A 144 2.14 -21.79 16.45
C PHE A 144 2.29 -21.21 17.86
N VAL A 145 2.50 -19.90 17.95
CA VAL A 145 2.60 -19.15 19.21
C VAL A 145 1.31 -18.36 19.41
N GLU A 146 0.47 -18.82 20.35
CA GLU A 146 -0.83 -18.21 20.66
C GLU A 146 -0.69 -16.84 21.34
N GLU A 147 0.24 -16.71 22.29
CA GLU A 147 0.45 -15.50 23.07
C GLU A 147 1.91 -15.02 22.91
N PRO A 148 2.24 -14.34 21.81
CA PRO A 148 3.59 -13.87 21.56
C PRO A 148 4.01 -12.80 22.58
N GLN A 149 5.24 -12.91 23.06
CA GLN A 149 5.86 -11.86 23.87
C GLN A 149 6.21 -10.63 23.01
N PRO A 150 6.31 -9.42 23.61
CA PRO A 150 6.65 -8.19 22.87
C PRO A 150 7.94 -8.28 22.06
N ALA A 151 8.90 -9.10 22.51
CA ALA A 151 10.11 -9.43 21.77
C ALA A 151 10.29 -10.94 21.67
N VAL A 152 10.48 -11.41 20.43
CA VAL A 152 10.63 -12.84 20.12
C VAL A 152 12.01 -13.39 20.47
N ASP A 153 12.99 -12.52 20.74
CA ASP A 153 14.35 -12.86 21.15
C ASP A 153 14.52 -12.95 22.68
N GLY A 154 13.43 -12.79 23.44
CA GLY A 154 13.45 -12.79 24.90
C GLY A 154 13.86 -11.45 25.54
N GLY A 155 14.02 -10.39 24.75
CA GLY A 155 14.23 -9.03 25.22
C GLY A 155 12.95 -8.35 25.74
N ASP A 156 13.06 -7.08 26.12
CA ASP A 156 11.93 -6.23 26.53
C ASP A 156 11.22 -5.57 25.33
N GLY A 157 11.76 -5.74 24.12
CA GLY A 157 11.24 -5.14 22.88
C GLY A 157 11.60 -3.67 22.71
N LEU A 158 12.42 -3.12 23.61
CA LEU A 158 12.90 -1.75 23.52
C LEU A 158 14.23 -1.69 22.77
N ALA A 159 14.36 -0.71 21.89
CA ALA A 159 15.63 -0.44 21.24
C ALA A 159 16.63 0.11 22.26
N THR A 160 17.66 -0.66 22.58
CA THR A 160 18.80 -0.20 23.39
C THR A 160 19.96 0.17 22.48
N VAL A 161 20.54 1.35 22.68
CA VAL A 161 21.79 1.76 22.02
C VAL A 161 22.91 1.81 23.06
N GLY A 162 24.10 1.35 22.67
CA GLY A 162 25.30 1.57 23.46
C GLY A 162 25.69 3.04 23.37
N VAL A 163 25.38 3.81 24.40
CA VAL A 163 25.89 5.18 24.58
C VAL A 163 27.13 5.11 25.46
N ASP A 164 28.18 5.82 25.06
CA ASP A 164 29.34 5.99 25.91
C ASP A 164 29.02 6.92 27.10
N ASP A 165 29.92 6.94 28.08
CA ASP A 165 29.70 7.74 29.30
C ASP A 165 29.59 9.24 29.00
N ALA A 166 30.21 9.73 27.93
CA ALA A 166 30.18 11.14 27.55
C ALA A 166 28.81 11.52 26.98
N ASP A 167 28.26 10.68 26.10
CA ASP A 167 26.92 10.86 25.53
C ASP A 167 25.84 10.69 26.59
N ALA A 168 26.00 9.74 27.52
CA ALA A 168 25.09 9.56 28.65
C ALA A 168 25.07 10.79 29.58
N GLN A 169 26.23 11.44 29.79
CA GLN A 169 26.34 12.68 30.56
C GLN A 169 25.70 13.85 29.80
N ALA A 170 25.96 13.98 28.50
CA ALA A 170 25.36 15.01 27.66
C ALA A 170 23.83 14.90 27.64
N LEU A 171 23.30 13.68 27.54
CA LEU A 171 21.86 13.42 27.59
C LEU A 171 21.25 13.79 28.93
N LYS A 172 21.87 13.39 30.06
CA LYS A 172 21.42 13.78 31.41
C LYS A 172 21.45 15.29 31.61
N ALA A 173 22.48 15.96 31.10
CA ALA A 173 22.59 17.42 31.16
C ALA A 173 21.53 18.11 30.29
N MET A 174 21.22 17.57 29.11
CA MET A 174 20.10 18.04 28.29
C MET A 174 18.77 17.86 29.01
N ALA A 175 18.48 16.65 29.49
CA ALA A 175 17.24 16.34 30.19
C ALA A 175 17.01 17.24 31.41
N SER A 176 18.08 17.50 32.19
CA SER A 176 18.02 18.41 33.34
C SER A 176 17.78 19.86 32.90
N ARG A 177 18.42 20.31 31.81
CA ARG A 177 18.25 21.67 31.28
C ARG A 177 16.87 21.91 30.68
N THR A 178 16.26 20.89 30.07
CA THR A 178 14.96 20.97 29.41
C THR A 178 13.81 20.49 30.29
N ALA A 179 14.08 20.18 31.56
CA ALA A 179 13.03 19.79 32.50
C ALA A 179 12.06 20.97 32.67
N SER A 180 10.77 20.72 32.40
CA SER A 180 9.73 21.71 32.62
C SER A 180 9.65 22.07 34.10
N ASP A 181 9.61 23.36 34.41
CA ASP A 181 9.28 23.83 35.76
C ASP A 181 7.77 23.69 35.95
N VAL A 182 7.37 22.58 36.59
CA VAL A 182 5.97 22.26 36.87
C VAL A 182 5.33 23.20 37.91
N SER A 183 6.12 24.07 38.55
CA SER A 183 5.62 25.07 39.51
C SER A 183 5.43 26.46 38.89
N SER A 184 5.84 26.64 37.64
CA SER A 184 5.76 27.91 36.92
C SER A 184 4.59 27.89 35.94
N ASP A 185 3.78 28.96 35.97
CA ASP A 185 2.72 29.23 35.00
C ASP A 185 2.94 30.61 34.36
N PRO A 186 3.90 30.72 33.42
CA PRO A 186 4.26 32.00 32.83
C PRO A 186 3.23 32.43 31.78
N THR A 187 2.82 33.69 31.81
CA THR A 187 1.96 34.27 30.77
C THR A 187 2.64 34.15 29.40
N THR A 188 1.97 33.45 28.49
CA THR A 188 2.45 33.18 27.14
C THR A 188 1.83 34.14 26.12
N GLY A 189 2.34 34.11 24.88
CA GLY A 189 1.72 34.85 23.78
C GLY A 189 0.29 34.39 23.44
N ALA A 190 -0.08 33.16 23.81
CA ALA A 190 -1.46 32.68 23.70
C ALA A 190 -2.38 33.42 24.69
N ASP A 191 -1.91 33.66 25.92
CA ASP A 191 -2.67 34.39 26.95
C ASP A 191 -2.87 35.85 26.55
N LEU A 192 -1.83 36.50 26.00
CA LEU A 192 -1.87 37.89 25.53
C LEU A 192 -2.70 38.06 24.23
N GLY A 193 -2.82 37.00 23.42
CA GLY A 193 -3.58 37.00 22.17
C GLY A 193 -5.01 36.46 22.29
N SER A 194 -5.41 35.94 23.46
CA SER A 194 -6.69 35.26 23.67
C SER A 194 -7.93 36.16 23.64
N GLY A 195 -7.77 37.47 23.42
CA GLY A 195 -8.87 38.39 23.18
C GLY A 195 -9.95 38.31 24.25
N GLN A 196 -9.67 38.83 25.46
CA GLN A 196 -10.77 39.19 26.36
C GLN A 196 -11.59 40.27 25.64
N SER A 197 -12.71 39.86 25.05
CA SER A 197 -13.74 40.76 24.57
C SER A 197 -14.21 41.59 25.76
N VAL A 198 -13.78 42.86 25.79
CA VAL A 198 -14.39 43.92 26.59
C VAL A 198 -15.79 44.25 26.09
#